data_AF-A0A6P2HDR4-F1
#
_entry.id   AF-A0A6P2HDR4-F1
#
_cell.length_a   1.000
_cell.length_b   1.000
_cell.length_c   1.000
_cell.angle_alpha   90.00
_cell.angle_beta   90.00
_cell.angle_gamma   90.00
#
_symmetry.space_group_name_H-M   'P 1'
#
loop_
_entity.id
_entity.type
_entity.pdbx_description
1 polymer ?
#
loop_
_entity_poly.entity_id
_entity_poly.type
_entity_poly.pdbx_seq_one_letter_code
_entity_poly.pdbx_strand_id
1 'polypeptide(L)'
;MYGRWILFAFANLVMLALGYVLAPILPLFAIGRETLPVWLSWFQTPDNPLDGDSGWKTVHWQWRFRLPRPIACYVGRVGWLWRNPSYGFDVNVLGFEAAAGTEIDRHGPSPLSGDLVTGWYFAKAVTPDGCRAWQLYAVKVWGRRASRINLGWKLWSVPGRCQFAMTVNPFLSTQ
;
A
#
# COMPACT_ATOMS: atom_id res chain seq x y z
N MET A 1 -2.61 19.15 -10.56
CA MET A 1 -2.33 18.32 -9.36
C MET A 1 -3.58 17.57 -8.89
N TYR A 2 -4.63 18.25 -8.43
CA TYR A 2 -5.85 17.60 -7.89
C TYR A 2 -6.69 16.85 -8.95
N GLY A 3 -6.85 17.39 -10.16
CA GLY A 3 -7.55 16.67 -11.25
C GLY A 3 -6.89 15.34 -11.62
N ARG A 4 -5.55 15.33 -11.76
CA ARG A 4 -4.76 14.10 -11.95
C ARG A 4 -4.99 13.11 -10.80
N TRP A 5 -5.02 13.61 -9.56
CA TRP A 5 -5.30 12.76 -8.41
C TRP A 5 -6.70 12.14 -8.44
N ILE A 6 -7.75 12.87 -8.83
CA ILE A 6 -9.12 12.32 -8.95
C ILE A 6 -9.19 11.22 -10.01
N LEU A 7 -8.53 11.41 -11.15
CA LEU A 7 -8.47 10.37 -12.20
C LEU A 7 -7.74 9.11 -11.69
N PHE A 8 -6.62 9.29 -11.01
CA PHE A 8 -5.86 8.19 -10.41
C PHE A 8 -6.64 7.51 -9.28
N ALA A 9 -7.42 8.27 -8.51
CA ALA A 9 -8.32 7.77 -7.49
C ALA A 9 -9.34 6.80 -8.09
N PHE A 10 -9.99 7.19 -9.18
CA PHE A 10 -10.94 6.33 -9.88
C PHE A 10 -10.26 5.06 -10.44
N ALA A 11 -9.10 5.20 -11.09
CA ALA A 11 -8.34 4.08 -11.61
C ALA A 11 -7.89 3.10 -10.50
N ASN A 12 -7.40 3.63 -9.38
CA ASN A 12 -7.04 2.84 -8.19
C ASN A 12 -8.25 2.09 -7.65
N LEU A 13 -9.42 2.72 -7.53
CA LEU A 13 -10.63 2.06 -7.02
C LEU A 13 -11.04 0.86 -7.89
N VAL A 14 -10.96 1.00 -9.22
CA VAL A 14 -11.24 -0.10 -10.16
C VAL A 14 -10.22 -1.23 -9.97
N MET A 15 -8.93 -0.91 -9.93
CA MET A 15 -7.86 -1.90 -9.77
C MET A 15 -7.89 -2.59 -8.39
N LEU A 16 -8.27 -1.86 -7.36
CA LEU A 16 -8.48 -2.37 -6.00
C LEU A 16 -9.61 -3.41 -5.97
N ALA A 17 -10.75 -3.08 -6.57
CA ALA A 17 -11.88 -3.99 -6.69
C ALA A 17 -11.51 -5.26 -7.47
N LEU A 18 -10.83 -5.11 -8.60
CA LEU A 18 -10.28 -6.23 -9.36
C LEU A 18 -9.30 -7.05 -8.52
N GLY A 19 -8.40 -6.41 -7.79
CA GLY A 19 -7.43 -7.09 -6.92
C GLY A 19 -8.10 -7.96 -5.86
N TYR A 20 -9.16 -7.49 -5.22
CA TYR A 20 -9.92 -8.29 -4.26
C TYR A 20 -10.63 -9.48 -4.89
N VAL A 21 -11.27 -9.28 -6.05
CA VAL A 21 -12.00 -10.33 -6.78
C VAL A 21 -11.05 -11.38 -7.35
N LEU A 22 -9.90 -10.97 -7.87
CA LEU A 22 -8.94 -11.85 -8.53
C LEU A 22 -7.99 -12.54 -7.54
N ALA A 23 -7.78 -11.99 -6.33
CA ALA A 23 -6.86 -12.54 -5.34
C ALA A 23 -7.02 -14.05 -5.05
N PRO A 24 -8.22 -14.65 -5.02
CA PRO A 24 -8.36 -16.10 -4.90
C PRO A 24 -7.77 -16.88 -6.09
N ILE A 25 -7.73 -16.33 -7.29
CA ILE A 25 -7.31 -17.02 -8.52
C ILE A 25 -5.83 -16.74 -8.85
N LEU A 26 -5.34 -15.54 -8.53
CA LEU A 26 -3.99 -15.09 -8.86
C LEU A 26 -2.87 -16.07 -8.42
N PRO A 27 -2.88 -16.68 -7.21
CA PRO A 27 -1.83 -17.61 -6.80
C PRO A 27 -1.68 -18.84 -7.71
N LEU A 28 -2.72 -19.23 -8.46
CA LEU A 28 -2.64 -20.33 -9.43
C LEU A 28 -1.66 -20.04 -10.56
N PHE A 29 -1.44 -18.76 -10.91
CA PHE A 29 -0.47 -18.34 -11.92
C PHE A 29 0.98 -18.32 -11.40
N ALA A 30 1.19 -18.60 -10.12
CA ALA A 30 2.49 -18.63 -9.46
C ALA A 30 2.79 -19.99 -8.80
N ILE A 31 2.15 -21.08 -9.24
CA ILE A 31 2.51 -22.43 -8.79
C ILE A 31 3.96 -22.71 -9.18
N GLY A 32 4.78 -23.10 -8.20
CA GLY A 32 6.23 -23.31 -8.39
C GLY A 32 7.04 -22.03 -8.58
N ARG A 33 6.45 -20.85 -8.34
CA ARG A 33 7.10 -19.54 -8.43
C ARG A 33 6.85 -18.72 -7.18
N GLU A 34 7.70 -17.73 -6.97
CA GLU A 34 7.56 -16.79 -5.85
C GLU A 34 6.67 -15.59 -6.20
N THR A 35 6.55 -15.27 -7.49
CA THR A 35 5.85 -14.09 -8.00
C THR A 35 4.93 -14.45 -9.17
N LEU A 36 3.94 -13.57 -9.39
CA LEU A 36 3.07 -13.58 -10.57
C LEU A 36 3.87 -13.24 -11.84
N PRO A 37 3.42 -13.70 -13.01
CA PRO A 37 3.92 -13.23 -14.30
C PRO A 37 3.86 -11.70 -14.42
N VAL A 38 4.75 -11.12 -15.22
CA VAL A 38 4.91 -9.66 -15.37
C VAL A 38 3.58 -8.95 -15.70
N TRP A 39 2.73 -9.53 -16.54
CA TRP A 39 1.44 -8.95 -16.91
C TRP A 39 0.39 -8.96 -15.78
N LEU A 40 0.60 -9.76 -14.73
CA LEU A 40 -0.18 -9.77 -13.49
C LEU A 40 0.51 -9.05 -12.33
N SER A 41 1.73 -8.53 -12.55
CA SER A 41 2.54 -7.92 -11.49
C SER A 41 1.88 -6.69 -10.84
N TRP A 42 0.86 -6.12 -11.49
CA TRP A 42 0.04 -5.04 -10.96
C TRP A 42 -0.65 -5.40 -9.65
N PHE A 43 -0.99 -6.68 -9.45
CA PHE A 43 -1.74 -7.16 -8.28
C PHE A 43 -0.88 -7.64 -7.12
N GLN A 44 0.44 -7.73 -7.29
CA GLN A 44 1.37 -8.13 -6.23
C GLN A 44 2.20 -6.96 -5.74
N THR A 45 2.87 -7.17 -4.60
CA THR A 45 3.92 -6.30 -4.10
C THR A 45 5.16 -6.37 -5.01
N PRO A 46 5.78 -5.22 -5.38
CA PRO A 46 6.98 -5.22 -6.20
C PRO A 46 8.25 -5.65 -5.43
N ASP A 47 8.22 -5.57 -4.11
CA ASP A 47 9.34 -5.73 -3.19
C ASP A 47 9.30 -7.04 -2.39
N ASN A 48 8.21 -7.79 -2.44
CA ASN A 48 8.02 -9.02 -1.68
C ASN A 48 7.41 -10.14 -2.54
N PRO A 49 7.78 -11.41 -2.27
CA PRO A 49 7.14 -12.56 -2.91
C PRO A 49 5.68 -12.70 -2.46
N LEU A 50 4.90 -13.56 -3.13
CA LEU A 50 3.50 -13.83 -2.76
C LEU A 50 3.35 -14.45 -1.36
N ASP A 51 4.41 -15.10 -0.87
CA ASP A 51 4.45 -15.62 0.50
C ASP A 51 4.64 -14.50 1.55
N GLY A 52 4.75 -13.25 1.12
CA GLY A 52 4.78 -12.04 1.95
C GLY A 52 6.10 -11.75 2.65
N ASP A 53 6.08 -10.67 3.43
CA ASP A 53 7.19 -10.25 4.29
C ASP A 53 7.32 -11.11 5.58
N SER A 54 8.31 -10.81 6.41
CA SER A 54 8.55 -11.52 7.67
C SER A 54 7.39 -11.38 8.66
N GLY A 55 6.74 -10.22 8.71
CA GLY A 55 5.59 -9.97 9.59
C GLY A 55 4.37 -10.78 9.17
N TRP A 56 4.12 -10.91 7.88
CA TRP A 56 3.08 -11.77 7.32
C TRP A 56 3.33 -13.23 7.70
N LYS A 57 4.55 -13.70 7.44
CA LYS A 57 4.96 -15.08 7.71
C LYS A 57 5.01 -15.44 9.18
N THR A 58 5.10 -14.47 10.10
CA THR A 58 5.17 -14.75 11.54
C THR A 58 3.85 -14.45 12.27
N VAL A 59 3.21 -13.32 11.96
CA VAL A 59 2.06 -12.79 12.70
C VAL A 59 0.71 -13.08 12.03
N HIS A 60 0.62 -13.02 10.70
CA HIS A 60 -0.68 -12.99 10.02
C HIS A 60 -1.05 -14.31 9.32
N TRP A 61 -0.07 -15.04 8.79
CA TRP A 61 -0.28 -16.30 8.10
C TRP A 61 -0.47 -17.47 9.07
N GLN A 62 -1.51 -17.42 9.89
CA GLN A 62 -1.77 -18.40 10.97
C GLN A 62 -2.17 -19.78 10.44
N TRP A 63 -2.75 -19.85 9.24
CA TRP A 63 -3.18 -21.11 8.61
C TRP A 63 -2.04 -22.09 8.34
N ARG A 64 -0.79 -21.62 8.31
CA ARG A 64 0.41 -22.48 8.22
C ARG A 64 0.53 -23.51 9.34
N PHE A 65 -0.13 -23.27 10.47
CA PHE A 65 -0.16 -24.19 11.61
C PHE A 65 -1.38 -25.12 11.62
N ARG A 66 -2.35 -24.92 10.72
CA ARG A 66 -3.65 -25.62 10.75
C ARG A 66 -3.98 -26.42 9.49
N LEU A 67 -3.31 -26.14 8.37
CA LEU A 67 -3.59 -26.76 7.08
C LEU A 67 -2.34 -27.46 6.53
N PRO A 68 -2.49 -28.49 5.66
CA PRO A 68 -1.38 -29.05 4.90
C PRO A 68 -0.62 -27.97 4.14
N ARG A 69 0.71 -28.09 4.06
CA ARG A 69 1.61 -27.06 3.52
C ARG A 69 1.16 -26.44 2.17
N PRO A 70 0.73 -27.21 1.16
CA PRO A 70 0.30 -26.63 -0.11
C PRO A 70 -0.94 -25.74 0.03
N ILE A 71 -1.94 -26.19 0.78
CA ILE A 71 -3.18 -25.45 1.03
C ILE A 71 -2.87 -24.22 1.90
N ALA A 72 -2.05 -24.37 2.93
CA ALA A 72 -1.63 -23.26 3.77
C ALA A 72 -0.92 -22.18 2.96
N CYS A 73 0.01 -22.55 2.07
CA CYS A 73 0.70 -21.62 1.17
C CYS A 73 -0.27 -20.89 0.27
N TYR A 74 -1.19 -21.60 -0.37
CA TYR A 74 -2.22 -20.98 -1.20
C TYR A 74 -3.04 -19.93 -0.44
N VAL A 75 -3.63 -20.32 0.71
CA VAL A 75 -4.43 -19.41 1.55
C VAL A 75 -3.59 -18.23 2.05
N GLY A 76 -2.31 -18.46 2.38
CA GLY A 76 -1.37 -17.42 2.75
C GLY A 76 -1.14 -16.40 1.63
N ARG A 77 -0.96 -16.86 0.39
CA ARG A 77 -0.79 -15.99 -0.78
C ARG A 77 -2.04 -15.19 -1.10
N VAL A 78 -3.23 -15.80 -1.01
CA VAL A 78 -4.51 -15.09 -1.15
C VAL A 78 -4.63 -13.99 -0.10
N GLY A 79 -4.32 -14.31 1.17
CA GLY A 79 -4.35 -13.32 2.26
C GLY A 79 -3.36 -12.17 2.07
N TRP A 80 -2.15 -12.45 1.55
CA TRP A 80 -1.17 -11.43 1.22
C TRP A 80 -1.66 -10.47 0.14
N LEU A 81 -2.27 -11.02 -0.93
CA LEU A 81 -2.86 -10.24 -2.02
C LEU A 81 -4.03 -9.38 -1.54
N TRP A 82 -4.88 -9.88 -0.63
CA TRP A 82 -5.95 -9.08 -0.02
C TRP A 82 -5.45 -7.98 0.91
N ARG A 83 -4.28 -8.17 1.54
CA ARG A 83 -3.63 -7.14 2.35
C ARG A 83 -3.02 -6.04 1.49
N ASN A 84 -2.50 -6.40 0.32
CA ASN A 84 -1.79 -5.51 -0.61
C ASN A 84 -2.42 -5.54 -2.01
N PRO A 85 -3.74 -5.30 -2.14
CA PRO A 85 -4.41 -5.41 -3.42
C PRO A 85 -3.89 -4.32 -4.36
N SER A 86 -3.62 -4.70 -5.62
CA SER A 86 -3.12 -3.77 -6.65
C SER A 86 -1.86 -2.97 -6.28
N TYR A 87 -1.04 -3.43 -5.34
CA TYR A 87 0.12 -2.65 -4.86
C TYR A 87 1.07 -2.27 -5.99
N GLY A 88 1.39 -3.22 -6.87
CA GLY A 88 2.25 -2.99 -8.03
C GLY A 88 1.72 -1.91 -8.97
N PHE A 89 0.40 -1.81 -9.13
CA PHE A 89 -0.24 -0.74 -9.90
C PHE A 89 -0.05 0.64 -9.23
N ASP A 90 -0.27 0.70 -7.91
CA ASP A 90 -0.17 1.93 -7.13
C ASP A 90 1.25 2.51 -7.08
N VAL A 91 2.26 1.64 -7.19
CA VAL A 91 3.67 2.03 -7.28
C VAL A 91 4.08 2.31 -8.72
N ASN A 92 3.86 1.39 -9.64
CA ASN A 92 4.51 1.44 -10.96
C ASN A 92 3.73 2.21 -12.01
N VAL A 93 2.42 2.37 -11.83
CA VAL A 93 1.56 3.08 -12.80
C VAL A 93 1.12 4.43 -12.24
N LEU A 94 0.63 4.46 -11.00
CA LEU A 94 0.14 5.69 -10.36
C LEU A 94 1.19 6.41 -9.51
N GLY A 95 2.36 5.82 -9.33
CA GLY A 95 3.40 6.34 -8.44
C GLY A 95 3.92 7.71 -8.86
N PHE A 96 4.44 8.44 -7.87
CA PHE A 96 5.13 9.69 -8.07
C PHE A 96 6.63 9.46 -7.89
N GLU A 97 7.42 9.73 -8.93
CA GLU A 97 8.87 9.64 -8.88
C GLU A 97 9.45 10.95 -8.35
N ALA A 98 9.94 10.94 -7.11
CA ALA A 98 10.53 12.10 -6.48
C ALA A 98 12.05 12.11 -6.73
N ALA A 99 12.48 12.90 -7.73
CA ALA A 99 13.88 13.07 -8.07
C ALA A 99 14.70 13.69 -6.91
N ALA A 100 16.03 13.56 -6.99
CA ALA A 100 16.93 14.30 -6.12
C ALA A 100 16.65 15.82 -6.23
N GLY A 101 16.60 16.51 -5.08
CA GLY A 101 16.24 17.92 -5.03
C GLY A 101 14.72 18.19 -5.02
N THR A 102 13.88 17.17 -4.88
CA THR A 102 12.44 17.38 -4.63
C THR A 102 12.23 18.15 -3.32
N GLU A 103 11.57 19.29 -3.40
CA GLU A 103 11.20 20.09 -2.24
C GLU A 103 9.93 19.55 -1.60
N ILE A 104 9.92 19.46 -0.27
CA ILE A 104 8.73 19.07 0.51
C ILE A 104 8.36 20.17 1.48
N ASP A 105 7.14 20.67 1.35
CA ASP A 105 6.50 21.56 2.31
C ASP A 105 5.50 20.76 3.14
N ARG A 106 5.69 20.70 4.47
CA ARG A 106 4.87 19.89 5.39
C ARG A 106 4.28 20.76 6.48
N HIS A 107 2.96 20.65 6.67
CA HIS A 107 2.18 21.35 7.68
C HIS A 107 1.46 20.35 8.59
N GLY A 108 1.45 20.60 9.89
CA GLY A 108 0.70 19.83 10.88
C GLY A 108 1.59 19.13 11.93
N PRO A 109 1.01 18.74 13.07
CA PRO A 109 1.75 18.10 14.17
C PRO A 109 2.23 16.70 13.77
N SER A 110 3.56 16.55 13.65
CA SER A 110 4.33 15.35 13.31
C SER A 110 5.03 14.81 14.59
N PRO A 111 5.26 13.50 14.79
CA PRO A 111 5.56 12.50 13.75
C PRO A 111 4.53 11.38 13.59
N LEU A 112 4.18 11.13 12.33
CA LEU A 112 3.30 10.03 11.94
C LEU A 112 3.91 9.27 10.77
N SER A 113 5.02 8.60 11.02
CA SER A 113 5.68 7.71 10.06
C SER A 113 5.17 6.27 10.22
N GLY A 114 3.85 6.08 10.21
CA GLY A 114 3.23 4.76 10.43
C GLY A 114 2.87 4.45 11.87
N ASP A 115 3.30 5.26 12.84
CA ASP A 115 2.92 5.11 14.25
C ASP A 115 1.44 5.41 14.48
N LEU A 116 0.83 4.69 15.43
CA LEU A 116 -0.55 4.90 15.86
C LEU A 116 -0.61 5.98 16.96
N VAL A 117 -0.18 7.20 16.61
CA VAL A 117 -0.27 8.38 17.47
C VAL A 117 -1.32 9.33 16.90
N THR A 118 -2.06 10.04 17.75
CA THR A 118 -3.04 11.02 17.24
C THR A 118 -2.31 12.20 16.62
N GLY A 119 -2.65 12.54 15.37
CA GLY A 119 -2.11 13.71 14.69
C GLY A 119 -2.49 13.72 13.22
N TRP A 120 -1.94 14.70 12.50
CA TRP A 120 -2.11 14.79 11.06
C TRP A 120 -1.00 15.62 10.45
N TYR A 121 -0.75 15.41 9.16
CA TYR A 121 -0.01 16.35 8.35
C TYR A 121 -0.56 16.43 6.93
N PHE A 122 -0.33 17.58 6.32
CA PHE A 122 -0.48 17.79 4.89
C PHE A 122 0.89 18.13 4.31
N ALA A 123 1.32 17.37 3.31
CA ALA A 123 2.58 17.60 2.63
C ALA A 123 2.35 17.87 1.14
N LYS A 124 3.16 18.74 0.55
CA LYS A 124 3.24 18.96 -0.90
C LYS A 124 4.67 18.70 -1.33
N ALA A 125 4.83 18.05 -2.47
CA ALA A 125 6.13 17.83 -3.09
C ALA A 125 6.16 18.51 -4.46
N VAL A 126 7.28 19.16 -4.78
CA VAL A 126 7.58 19.71 -6.10
C VAL A 126 8.96 19.25 -6.51
N THR A 127 9.05 18.50 -7.61
CA THR A 127 10.31 18.07 -8.19
C THR A 127 10.96 19.20 -9.00
N PRO A 128 12.27 19.15 -9.29
CA PRO A 128 12.96 20.18 -10.08
C PRO A 128 12.38 20.43 -11.48
N ASP A 129 11.76 19.40 -12.09
CA ASP A 129 11.06 19.48 -13.39
C ASP A 129 9.62 20.03 -13.27
N GLY A 130 9.18 20.39 -12.06
CA GLY A 130 7.87 20.98 -11.78
C GLY A 130 6.73 19.98 -11.58
N CYS A 131 7.00 18.66 -11.57
CA CYS A 131 5.98 17.68 -11.21
C CYS A 131 5.56 17.84 -9.73
N ARG A 132 4.27 17.67 -9.45
CA ARG A 132 3.69 17.94 -8.12
C ARG A 132 2.94 16.75 -7.55
N ALA A 133 3.14 16.48 -6.27
CA ALA A 133 2.37 15.52 -5.49
C ALA A 133 1.96 16.12 -4.15
N TRP A 134 1.03 15.45 -3.48
CA TRP A 134 0.59 15.84 -2.14
C TRP A 134 0.30 14.60 -1.31
N GLN A 135 0.25 14.77 0.01
CA GLN A 135 -0.15 13.75 0.94
C GLN A 135 -0.98 14.36 2.07
N LEU A 136 -2.16 13.79 2.34
CA LEU A 136 -2.86 13.96 3.60
C LEU A 136 -2.72 12.66 4.39
N TYR A 137 -2.11 12.75 5.57
CA TYR A 137 -2.04 11.64 6.50
C TYR A 137 -2.62 12.08 7.84
N ALA A 138 -3.57 11.31 8.36
CA ALA A 138 -4.20 11.60 9.64
C ALA A 138 -4.42 10.31 10.42
N VAL A 139 -4.17 10.36 11.73
CA VAL A 139 -4.43 9.27 12.65
C VAL A 139 -5.18 9.82 13.85
N LYS A 140 -6.25 9.13 14.25
CA LYS A 140 -6.99 9.42 15.48
C LYS A 140 -7.01 8.17 16.34
N VAL A 141 -6.39 8.24 17.51
CA VAL A 141 -6.45 7.19 18.52
C VAL A 141 -7.65 7.44 19.43
N TRP A 142 -8.41 6.38 19.73
CA TRP A 142 -9.51 6.37 20.69
C TRP A 142 -9.42 5.10 21.56
N GLY A 143 -8.90 5.24 22.77
CA GLY A 143 -8.65 4.09 23.65
C GLY A 143 -7.65 3.12 23.01
N ARG A 144 -8.03 1.84 22.89
CA ARG A 144 -7.20 0.76 22.29
C ARG A 144 -7.35 0.62 20.77
N ARG A 145 -7.98 1.59 20.11
CA ARG A 145 -8.24 1.57 18.67
C ARG A 145 -7.79 2.87 18.04
N ALA A 146 -7.55 2.83 16.74
CA ALA A 146 -7.25 4.01 15.96
C ALA A 146 -7.93 3.98 14.60
N SER A 147 -8.19 5.16 14.06
CA SER A 147 -8.52 5.39 12.66
C SER A 147 -7.36 6.04 11.95
N ARG A 148 -7.13 5.66 10.69
CA ARG A 148 -6.08 6.25 9.85
C ARG A 148 -6.60 6.56 8.46
N ILE A 149 -6.26 7.74 7.96
CA ILE A 149 -6.46 8.15 6.57
C ILE A 149 -5.09 8.43 5.96
N ASN A 150 -4.87 7.96 4.73
CA ASN A 150 -3.72 8.34 3.92
C ASN A 150 -4.16 8.51 2.46
N LEU A 151 -4.13 9.75 1.98
CA LEU A 151 -4.56 10.16 0.64
C LEU A 151 -3.40 10.85 -0.08
N GLY A 152 -3.28 10.62 -1.40
CA GLY A 152 -2.27 11.27 -2.23
C GLY A 152 -1.13 10.30 -2.57
N TRP A 153 0.11 10.72 -2.37
CA TRP A 153 1.30 9.89 -2.54
C TRP A 153 2.04 9.80 -1.22
N LYS A 154 2.63 8.64 -0.92
CA LYS A 154 3.41 8.42 0.31
C LYS A 154 4.75 9.17 0.23
N LEU A 155 4.77 10.44 0.61
CA LEU A 155 5.92 11.35 0.49
C LEU A 155 7.01 11.12 1.55
N TRP A 156 6.87 10.12 2.42
CA TRP A 156 7.97 9.68 3.29
C TRP A 156 9.05 8.90 2.55
N SER A 157 8.80 8.49 1.30
CA SER A 157 9.75 7.78 0.43
C SER A 157 10.57 8.72 -0.47
N VAL A 158 10.61 10.02 -0.17
CA VAL A 158 11.38 11.01 -0.94
C VAL A 158 12.82 11.09 -0.40
N PRO A 159 13.85 11.08 -1.27
CA PRO A 159 13.79 10.86 -2.71
C PRO A 159 13.50 9.38 -3.06
N GLY A 160 12.82 9.17 -4.18
CA GLY A 160 12.44 7.84 -4.67
C GLY A 160 10.96 7.72 -5.07
N ARG A 161 10.52 6.48 -5.29
CA ARG A 161 9.18 6.19 -5.76
C ARG A 161 8.16 6.24 -4.63
N CYS A 162 7.25 7.20 -4.72
CA CYS A 162 6.17 7.39 -3.77
C CYS A 162 4.91 6.66 -4.27
N GLN A 163 4.46 5.65 -3.53
CA GLN A 163 3.24 4.91 -3.84
C GLN A 163 1.99 5.81 -3.74
N PHE A 164 1.06 5.66 -4.68
CA PHE A 164 -0.26 6.26 -4.61
C PHE A 164 -1.09 5.63 -3.46
N ALA A 165 -1.80 6.44 -2.69
CA ALA A 165 -2.58 5.99 -1.55
C ALA A 165 -3.98 6.62 -1.55
N MET A 166 -4.99 5.77 -1.35
CA MET A 166 -6.36 6.13 -1.04
C MET A 166 -6.93 5.27 0.08
N THR A 167 -6.20 5.21 1.19
CA THR A 167 -6.54 4.28 2.26
C THR A 167 -7.29 4.98 3.39
N VAL A 168 -8.43 4.40 3.76
CA VAL A 168 -9.18 4.74 4.98
C VAL A 168 -9.25 3.46 5.81
N ASN A 169 -8.59 3.46 6.97
CA ASN A 169 -8.58 2.35 7.89
C ASN A 169 -9.36 2.77 9.14
N PRO A 170 -10.67 2.48 9.21
CA PRO A 170 -11.50 2.95 10.32
C PRO A 170 -11.21 2.22 11.64
N PHE A 171 -10.62 1.02 11.58
CA PHE A 171 -10.39 0.16 12.73
C PHE A 171 -8.98 -0.44 12.70
N LEU A 172 -8.07 0.18 13.43
CA LEU A 172 -6.73 -0.33 13.74
C LEU A 172 -6.67 -0.63 15.24
N SER A 173 -6.01 -1.72 15.63
CA SER A 173 -5.73 -2.02 17.04
C SER A 173 -4.38 -1.41 17.42
N THR A 174 -4.34 -0.62 18.49
CA THR A 174 -3.09 -0.23 19.13
C THR A 174 -2.63 -1.39 20.01
N GLN A 175 -1.40 -1.89 19.82
CA GLN A 175 -0.82 -2.91 20.69
C GLN A 175 -0.70 -2.40 22.13
#